data_AF-A0A443SEU1-F1
#
_entry.id   AF-A0A443SEU1-F1
#
_cell.length_a   1.000
_cell.length_b   1.000
_cell.length_c   1.000
_cell.angle_alpha   90.00
_cell.angle_beta   90.00
_cell.angle_gamma   90.00
#
_symmetry.space_group_name_H-M   'P 1'
#
loop_
_entity.id
_entity.type
_entity.pdbx_description
1 polymer ?
#
loop_
_entity_poly.entity_id
_entity_poly.type
_entity_poly.pdbx_seq_one_letter_code
_entity_poly.pdbx_strand_id
1 'polypeptide(L)'
;MNASPHPFDLSNIYGYTYKDSLQHRSFKGGELNNDMQRNNDVLLNNLHTGKMSTGVDILGHPILVGAEGNYDPLTIQQCNQPPQYPEFHCFNSGDGNRVSQHPALTALQILMTRRHNQHAEILSKVNPHWDDEKLYLETRRILIAESQHITYSQYIPSLLSDDLLHYFNLLPLKKGFTKYEPHTDVSTIQEFVTSAGRFGHSQINNRFHVKNDPPMDSFTYLMRDVFFDMTLIYLGQTDGIIRGLISELAFAVDPYFVTDVKDYMYQHRNRTSGLDLMGLNIMRGRDHGIPGYVHYLDYCFGYKVTSWGDLHKYIPAKQMSLLQSVYK
;
A
#
# COMPACT_ATOMS: atom_id res chain seq x y z
N MET A 1 -11.10 -1.53 15.94
CA MET A 1 -9.92 -0.74 16.37
C MET A 1 -9.01 -0.54 15.17
N ASN A 2 -8.39 0.64 15.04
CA ASN A 2 -7.32 0.87 14.08
C ASN A 2 -5.98 0.48 14.70
N ALA A 3 -5.23 -0.42 14.05
CA ALA A 3 -3.93 -0.87 14.54
C ALA A 3 -2.78 0.04 14.09
N SER A 4 -2.96 0.79 13.01
CA SER A 4 -1.95 1.72 12.50
C SER A 4 -2.09 3.10 13.15
N PRO A 5 -1.00 3.88 13.21
CA PRO A 5 -1.09 5.32 13.39
C PRO A 5 -2.06 5.94 12.39
N HIS A 6 -2.82 6.94 12.84
CA HIS A 6 -3.71 7.73 11.99
C HIS A 6 -3.01 8.76 11.10
N PRO A 7 -1.90 9.40 11.52
CA PRO A 7 -1.17 10.33 10.66
C PRO A 7 -0.59 9.66 9.42
N PHE A 8 -0.46 10.44 8.34
CA PHE A 8 0.30 10.01 7.16
C PHE A 8 1.81 10.11 7.46
N ASP A 9 2.39 9.07 8.03
CA ASP A 9 3.79 9.06 8.51
C ASP A 9 4.62 7.89 7.98
N LEU A 10 4.12 7.23 6.91
CA LEU A 10 4.72 6.04 6.33
C LEU A 10 4.94 4.91 7.36
N SER A 11 4.04 4.77 8.33
CA SER A 11 4.06 3.65 9.27
C SER A 11 4.00 2.27 8.60
N ASN A 12 3.50 2.18 7.36
CA ASN A 12 3.63 0.97 6.53
C ASN A 12 5.09 0.61 6.18
N ILE A 13 6.01 1.59 6.15
CA ILE A 13 7.46 1.37 6.00
C ILE A 13 8.11 1.15 7.37
N TYR A 14 7.79 2.02 8.32
CA TYR A 14 8.58 2.17 9.55
C TYR A 14 8.03 1.43 10.77
N GLY A 15 6.87 0.80 10.67
CA GLY A 15 6.23 0.10 11.78
C GLY A 15 5.31 1.00 12.60
N TYR A 16 4.48 0.35 13.41
CA TYR A 16 3.47 1.02 14.25
C TYR A 16 3.99 1.31 15.64
N THR A 17 4.92 0.48 16.11
CA THR A 17 5.57 0.64 17.40
C THR A 17 7.07 0.89 17.23
N TYR A 18 7.69 1.38 18.29
CA TYR A 18 9.15 1.51 18.34
C TYR A 18 9.85 0.17 18.11
N LYS A 19 9.28 -0.93 18.63
CA LYS A 19 9.83 -2.28 18.44
C LYS A 19 9.81 -2.71 16.97
N ASP A 20 8.71 -2.46 16.27
CA ASP A 20 8.60 -2.77 14.83
C ASP A 20 9.62 -1.95 14.04
N SER A 21 9.74 -0.65 14.35
CA SER A 21 10.71 0.24 13.72
C SER A 21 12.15 -0.26 13.87
N LEU A 22 12.54 -0.70 15.06
CA LEU A 22 13.87 -1.29 15.29
C LEU A 22 14.11 -2.58 14.50
N GLN A 23 13.08 -3.39 14.25
CA GLN A 23 13.23 -4.65 13.51
C GLN A 23 13.57 -4.42 12.04
N HIS A 24 13.11 -3.33 11.45
CA HIS A 24 13.33 -3.00 10.04
C HIS A 24 14.62 -2.22 9.77
N ARG A 25 15.38 -1.86 10.80
CA ARG A 25 16.60 -1.06 10.67
C ARG A 25 17.84 -1.90 10.37
N SER A 26 18.77 -1.23 9.70
CA SER A 26 20.21 -1.53 9.57
C SER A 26 20.89 -2.16 10.77
N PHE A 27 20.57 -1.48 11.86
CA PHE A 27 21.38 -1.31 13.03
C PHE A 27 20.44 -1.29 14.23
N LYS A 28 20.71 -2.14 15.22
CA LYS A 28 19.89 -2.36 16.41
C LYS A 28 20.75 -2.06 17.63
N GLY A 29 20.47 -0.94 18.31
CA GLY A 29 21.06 -0.64 19.61
C GLY A 29 22.59 -0.58 19.68
N GLY A 30 23.29 -0.29 18.57
CA GLY A 30 24.75 -0.29 18.53
C GLY A 30 25.38 -1.38 17.65
N GLU A 31 24.58 -2.31 17.11
CA GLU A 31 25.07 -3.48 16.36
C GLU A 31 24.34 -3.69 15.02
N LEU A 32 25.04 -4.20 13.99
CA LEU A 32 24.44 -4.53 12.69
C LEU A 32 23.46 -5.70 12.81
N ASN A 33 22.33 -5.64 12.10
CA ASN A 33 21.33 -6.72 12.09
C ASN A 33 21.93 -8.03 11.52
N ASN A 34 21.62 -9.17 12.16
CA ASN A 34 22.17 -10.49 11.85
C ASN A 34 21.93 -10.96 10.39
N ASP A 35 20.87 -10.47 9.73
CA ASP A 35 20.60 -10.80 8.32
C ASP A 35 21.67 -10.25 7.35
N MET A 36 22.32 -9.12 7.71
CA MET A 36 23.45 -8.58 6.94
C MET A 36 24.77 -9.30 7.24
N GLN A 37 24.87 -10.11 8.31
CA GLN A 37 26.06 -10.91 8.58
C GLN A 37 26.13 -12.18 7.72
N ARG A 38 25.01 -12.65 7.16
CA ARG A 38 24.95 -13.88 6.35
C ARG A 38 25.39 -13.69 4.90
N ASN A 39 25.23 -12.48 4.36
CA ASN A 39 25.71 -12.14 3.02
C ASN A 39 27.12 -11.58 3.18
N ASN A 40 28.14 -12.38 2.87
CA ASN A 40 29.58 -12.07 2.98
C ASN A 40 30.06 -10.89 2.10
N ASP A 41 29.18 -10.00 1.67
CA ASP A 41 29.50 -8.79 0.94
C ASP A 41 29.33 -7.55 1.81
N VAL A 42 30.35 -6.69 1.74
CA VAL A 42 30.43 -5.29 2.18
C VAL A 42 31.05 -5.04 3.57
N LEU A 43 32.38 -4.93 3.54
CA LEU A 43 33.15 -3.80 4.08
C LEU A 43 32.60 -3.14 5.36
N LEU A 44 33.10 -3.66 6.48
CA LEU A 44 33.02 -3.22 7.88
C LEU A 44 33.44 -1.75 8.18
N ASN A 45 33.16 -0.77 7.30
CA ASN A 45 33.68 0.59 7.48
C ASN A 45 32.66 1.69 7.77
N ASN A 46 31.34 1.45 7.81
CA ASN A 46 30.39 2.47 8.26
C ASN A 46 29.25 1.85 9.08
N LEU A 47 29.47 1.74 10.40
CA LEU A 47 28.50 1.26 11.40
C LEU A 47 27.35 2.26 11.69
N HIS A 48 27.29 3.39 10.97
CA HIS A 48 26.32 4.47 11.21
C HIS A 48 25.78 5.00 9.87
N THR A 49 24.82 4.30 9.27
CA THR A 49 24.31 4.70 7.94
C THR A 49 22.87 5.16 7.97
N GLY A 50 22.13 4.95 9.06
CA GLY A 50 20.71 5.26 9.16
C GLY A 50 19.84 4.45 8.18
N LYS A 51 20.40 3.41 7.54
CA LYS A 51 19.73 2.63 6.49
C LYS A 51 18.73 1.62 7.07
N MET A 52 17.68 1.32 6.32
CA MET A 52 16.78 0.19 6.52
C MET A 52 17.46 -1.13 6.12
N SER A 53 17.10 -2.23 6.79
CA SER A 53 17.55 -3.58 6.44
C SER A 53 16.95 -4.03 5.11
N THR A 54 17.75 -4.73 4.30
CA THR A 54 17.34 -5.25 2.99
C THR A 54 17.88 -6.67 2.77
N GLY A 55 17.09 -7.51 2.09
CA GLY A 55 17.57 -8.74 1.47
C GLY A 55 18.11 -8.46 0.06
N VAL A 56 18.40 -9.51 -0.70
CA VAL A 56 18.83 -9.43 -2.10
C VAL A 56 18.01 -10.37 -2.99
N ASP A 57 17.71 -9.92 -4.21
CA ASP A 57 17.18 -10.78 -5.27
C ASP A 57 18.31 -11.58 -5.94
N ILE A 58 17.97 -12.45 -6.90
CA ILE A 58 18.97 -13.27 -7.63
C ILE A 58 19.96 -12.45 -8.47
N LEU A 59 19.67 -11.17 -8.73
CA LEU A 59 20.54 -10.24 -9.46
C LEU A 59 21.38 -9.39 -8.51
N GLY A 60 21.24 -9.58 -7.19
CA GLY A 60 21.94 -8.81 -6.16
C GLY A 60 21.33 -7.44 -5.86
N HIS A 61 20.13 -7.14 -6.37
CA HIS A 61 19.49 -5.87 -6.05
C HIS A 61 18.83 -5.91 -4.66
N PRO A 62 18.84 -4.80 -3.90
CA PRO A 62 18.20 -4.75 -2.59
C PRO A 62 16.69 -4.97 -2.67
N ILE A 63 16.17 -5.90 -1.89
CA ILE A 63 14.72 -6.17 -1.70
C ILE A 63 14.38 -6.13 -0.20
N LEU A 64 13.12 -6.31 0.17
CA LEU A 64 12.74 -6.41 1.59
C LEU A 64 13.33 -7.66 2.24
N VAL A 65 13.48 -7.63 3.56
CA VAL A 65 13.87 -8.81 4.32
C VAL A 65 12.71 -9.81 4.32
N GLY A 66 13.01 -11.09 4.05
CA GLY A 66 12.03 -12.17 4.14
C GLY A 66 11.52 -12.30 5.57
N ALA A 67 10.22 -12.51 5.73
CA ALA A 67 9.63 -12.79 7.04
C ALA A 67 10.14 -14.15 7.56
N GLU A 68 10.32 -14.27 8.88
CA GLU A 68 10.48 -15.59 9.49
C GLU A 68 9.19 -16.38 9.24
N GLY A 69 9.26 -17.39 8.38
CA GLY A 69 8.12 -18.17 7.94
C GLY A 69 7.36 -17.55 6.76
N ASN A 70 6.76 -18.40 5.95
CA ASN A 70 5.87 -17.97 4.87
C ASN A 70 4.52 -17.77 5.48
N TYR A 71 4.03 -16.58 5.87
CA TYR A 71 2.67 -16.46 6.42
C TYR A 71 1.71 -15.61 5.54
N ASP A 72 0.50 -16.12 5.28
CA ASP A 72 -0.66 -15.38 4.79
C ASP A 72 -1.06 -14.32 5.84
N PRO A 73 -1.04 -13.02 5.50
CA PRO A 73 -1.39 -11.94 6.42
C PRO A 73 -2.85 -11.92 6.89
N LEU A 74 -3.76 -12.69 6.28
CA LEU A 74 -5.17 -12.75 6.68
C LEU A 74 -5.49 -13.89 7.65
N THR A 75 -4.71 -14.96 7.62
CA THR A 75 -4.99 -16.18 8.38
C THR A 75 -3.84 -16.63 9.27
N ILE A 76 -2.66 -16.00 9.17
CA ILE A 76 -1.44 -16.41 9.88
C ILE A 76 -1.11 -17.90 9.58
N GLN A 77 -1.50 -18.40 8.40
CA GLN A 77 -1.14 -19.72 7.88
C GLN A 77 -0.02 -19.61 6.86
N GLN A 78 0.54 -20.73 6.35
CA GLN A 78 1.63 -20.61 5.40
C GLN A 78 1.20 -19.81 4.14
N CYS A 79 2.06 -18.99 3.49
CA CYS A 79 1.69 -18.24 2.28
C CYS A 79 0.92 -19.17 1.33
N ASN A 80 -0.19 -18.68 0.75
CA ASN A 80 -1.17 -19.51 0.01
C ASN A 80 -0.55 -20.33 -1.13
N GLN A 81 0.66 -19.96 -1.53
CA GLN A 81 1.61 -20.78 -2.26
C GLN A 81 2.89 -20.91 -1.42
N PRO A 82 3.42 -22.11 -1.14
CA PRO A 82 4.86 -22.19 -0.97
C PRO A 82 5.43 -21.61 -2.26
N PRO A 83 6.33 -20.62 -2.18
CA PRO A 83 6.88 -20.07 -3.40
C PRO A 83 7.46 -21.20 -4.23
N GLN A 84 7.54 -20.98 -5.55
CA GLN A 84 8.03 -22.00 -6.49
C GLN A 84 9.35 -22.62 -6.04
N TYR A 85 10.10 -21.88 -5.21
CA TYR A 85 11.34 -22.24 -4.57
C TYR A 85 11.20 -22.21 -3.04
N PRO A 86 11.59 -23.29 -2.32
CA PRO A 86 11.46 -23.39 -0.85
C PRO A 86 12.14 -22.28 -0.04
N GLU A 87 13.16 -21.64 -0.61
CA GLU A 87 13.96 -20.56 0.00
C GLU A 87 13.32 -19.17 -0.11
N PHE A 88 12.28 -19.01 -0.93
CA PHE A 88 11.59 -17.73 -1.05
C PHE A 88 10.60 -17.59 0.10
N HIS A 89 10.44 -16.34 0.54
CA HIS A 89 9.58 -16.02 1.66
C HIS A 89 8.63 -14.88 1.33
N CYS A 90 7.48 -14.84 2.02
CA CYS A 90 6.74 -13.59 2.07
C CYS A 90 7.58 -12.54 2.82
N PHE A 91 7.39 -11.27 2.50
CA PHE A 91 8.11 -10.17 3.12
C PHE A 91 7.35 -9.61 4.33
N ASN A 92 8.12 -9.04 5.25
CA ASN A 92 7.60 -8.24 6.34
C ASN A 92 7.96 -6.76 6.14
N SER A 93 7.11 -5.88 6.63
CA SER A 93 7.28 -4.43 6.60
C SER A 93 6.66 -3.80 7.85
N GLY A 94 6.68 -2.48 7.93
CA GLY A 94 5.96 -1.78 8.99
C GLY A 94 4.45 -2.09 9.04
N ASP A 95 3.85 -2.47 7.92
CA ASP A 95 2.44 -2.90 7.82
C ASP A 95 2.22 -4.41 8.09
N GLY A 96 3.26 -5.10 8.57
CA GLY A 96 3.30 -6.55 8.69
C GLY A 96 3.48 -7.24 7.34
N ASN A 97 2.94 -8.46 7.25
CA ASN A 97 3.02 -9.30 6.04
C ASN A 97 2.06 -8.86 4.92
N ARG A 98 1.20 -7.85 5.16
CA ARG A 98 0.28 -7.32 4.13
C ARG A 98 1.01 -6.71 2.94
N VAL A 99 2.27 -6.31 3.10
CA VAL A 99 3.14 -5.94 1.98
C VAL A 99 3.18 -7.01 0.90
N SER A 100 3.07 -8.29 1.29
CA SER A 100 3.10 -9.44 0.39
C SER A 100 1.75 -9.77 -0.24
N GLN A 101 0.73 -8.89 -0.14
CA GLN A 101 -0.58 -9.14 -0.74
C GLN A 101 -0.49 -9.43 -2.24
N HIS A 102 0.33 -8.66 -2.96
CA HIS A 102 0.68 -8.91 -4.36
C HIS A 102 2.01 -8.21 -4.71
N PRO A 103 2.76 -8.68 -5.73
CA PRO A 103 4.08 -8.17 -6.09
C PRO A 103 4.17 -6.66 -6.35
N ALA A 104 3.14 -6.04 -6.93
CA ALA A 104 3.16 -4.58 -7.13
C ALA A 104 3.20 -3.79 -5.82
N LEU A 105 2.49 -4.22 -4.77
CA LEU A 105 2.56 -3.57 -3.46
C LEU A 105 3.96 -3.72 -2.87
N THR A 106 4.52 -4.92 -2.93
CA THR A 106 5.91 -5.19 -2.52
C THR A 106 6.91 -4.34 -3.30
N ALA A 107 6.76 -4.21 -4.61
CA ALA A 107 7.66 -3.42 -5.45
C ALA A 107 7.65 -1.93 -5.06
N LEU A 108 6.47 -1.37 -4.77
CA LEU A 108 6.35 0.00 -4.25
C LEU A 108 7.00 0.16 -2.87
N GLN A 109 6.85 -0.84 -2.00
CA GLN A 109 7.51 -0.85 -0.69
C GLN A 109 9.05 -0.93 -0.82
N ILE A 110 9.56 -1.74 -1.74
CA ILE A 110 10.99 -1.84 -2.06
C ILE A 110 11.49 -0.49 -2.58
N LEU A 111 10.74 0.16 -3.48
CA LEU A 111 11.08 1.48 -4.01
C LEU A 111 11.25 2.51 -2.88
N MET A 112 10.32 2.56 -1.94
CA MET A 112 10.40 3.47 -0.79
C MET A 112 11.56 3.13 0.15
N THR A 113 11.85 1.84 0.36
CA THR A 113 12.98 1.38 1.19
C THR A 113 14.32 1.74 0.53
N ARG A 114 14.45 1.54 -0.79
CA ARG A 114 15.62 1.98 -1.57
C ARG A 114 15.78 3.50 -1.52
N ARG A 115 14.68 4.26 -1.63
CA ARG A 115 14.69 5.73 -1.51
C ARG A 115 15.15 6.21 -0.15
N HIS A 116 14.69 5.58 0.93
CA HIS A 116 15.22 5.82 2.28
C HIS A 116 16.73 5.61 2.32
N ASN A 117 17.22 4.45 1.87
CA ASN A 117 18.65 4.13 1.93
C ASN A 117 19.52 5.05 1.07
N GLN A 118 18.98 5.55 -0.04
CA GLN A 118 19.61 6.57 -0.87
C GLN A 118 19.76 7.90 -0.11
N HIS A 119 18.69 8.38 0.52
CA HIS A 119 18.71 9.60 1.33
C HIS A 119 19.68 9.48 2.50
N ALA A 120 19.65 8.35 3.22
CA ALA A 120 20.53 8.11 4.36
C ALA A 120 22.01 8.13 3.98
N GLU A 121 22.36 7.55 2.82
CA GLU A 121 23.73 7.58 2.29
C GLU A 121 24.18 8.99 1.88
N ILE A 122 23.30 9.79 1.28
CA ILE A 122 23.63 11.17 0.93
C ILE A 122 23.81 12.00 2.21
N LEU A 123 22.91 11.83 3.18
CA LEU A 123 22.97 12.55 4.46
C LEU A 123 24.21 12.19 5.28
N SER A 124 24.67 10.94 5.27
CA SER A 124 25.89 10.56 5.99
C SER A 124 27.16 11.17 5.38
N LYS A 125 27.19 11.36 4.06
CA LYS A 125 28.29 12.06 3.38
C LYS A 125 28.29 13.56 3.68
N VAL A 126 27.11 14.19 3.74
CA VAL A 126 26.95 15.63 4.02
C VAL A 126 27.13 15.95 5.51
N ASN A 127 26.71 15.04 6.40
CA ASN A 127 26.79 15.18 7.84
C ASN A 127 27.57 14.02 8.48
N PRO A 128 28.91 13.93 8.31
CA PRO A 128 29.70 12.83 8.87
C PRO A 128 29.71 12.75 10.40
N HIS A 129 29.21 13.79 11.06
CA HIS A 129 29.12 13.90 12.52
C HIS A 129 27.80 13.38 13.09
N TRP A 130 26.83 12.99 12.24
CA TRP A 130 25.57 12.41 12.70
C TRP A 130 25.74 10.93 13.02
N ASP A 131 25.09 10.50 14.11
CA ASP A 131 24.98 9.08 14.44
C ASP A 131 23.87 8.39 13.62
N ASP A 132 23.76 7.07 13.79
CA ASP A 132 22.78 6.26 13.07
C ASP A 132 21.33 6.71 13.34
N GLU A 133 21.01 7.09 14.57
CA GLU A 133 19.67 7.52 14.97
C GLU A 133 19.29 8.83 14.28
N LYS A 134 20.17 9.82 14.31
CA LYS A 134 19.93 11.10 13.65
C LYS A 134 19.79 10.92 12.14
N LEU A 135 20.64 10.11 11.52
CA LEU A 135 20.55 9.77 10.10
C LEU A 135 19.21 9.10 9.77
N TYR A 136 18.81 8.10 10.53
CA TYR A 136 17.55 7.38 10.33
C TYR A 136 16.34 8.31 10.47
N LEU A 137 16.26 9.10 11.53
CA LEU A 137 15.12 9.98 11.81
C LEU A 137 14.99 11.10 10.78
N GLU A 138 16.10 11.74 10.37
CA GLU A 138 16.06 12.78 9.34
C GLU A 138 15.74 12.20 7.96
N THR A 139 16.27 11.02 7.64
CA THR A 139 15.92 10.30 6.41
C THR A 139 14.42 9.96 6.38
N ARG A 140 13.91 9.42 7.49
CA ARG A 140 12.47 9.12 7.66
C ARG A 140 11.63 10.38 7.46
N ARG A 141 12.02 11.50 8.07
CA ARG A 141 11.31 12.78 7.96
C ARG A 141 11.26 13.28 6.51
N ILE A 142 12.35 13.18 5.76
CA ILE A 142 12.39 13.56 4.34
C ILE A 142 11.45 12.68 3.52
N LEU A 143 11.50 11.36 3.67
CA LEU A 143 10.66 10.46 2.88
C LEU A 143 9.16 10.63 3.19
N ILE A 144 8.82 10.89 4.46
CA ILE A 144 7.44 11.24 4.85
C ILE A 144 6.99 12.51 4.12
N ALA A 145 7.82 13.54 4.10
CA ALA A 145 7.52 14.79 3.40
C ALA A 145 7.38 14.59 1.88
N GLU A 146 8.24 13.78 1.26
CA GLU A 146 8.14 13.41 -0.16
C GLU A 146 6.79 12.71 -0.44
N SER A 147 6.43 11.72 0.37
CA SER A 147 5.18 10.97 0.20
C SER A 147 3.95 11.85 0.41
N GLN A 148 3.92 12.66 1.47
CA GLN A 148 2.84 13.61 1.71
C GLN A 148 2.72 14.59 0.55
N HIS A 149 3.83 15.12 0.06
CA HIS A 149 3.81 16.05 -1.07
C HIS A 149 3.25 15.39 -2.32
N ILE A 150 3.70 14.19 -2.69
CA ILE A 150 3.16 13.45 -3.85
C ILE A 150 1.66 13.20 -3.67
N THR A 151 1.21 12.78 -2.49
CA THR A 151 -0.20 12.54 -2.23
C THR A 151 -1.04 13.79 -2.42
N TYR A 152 -0.72 14.90 -1.76
CA TYR A 152 -1.54 16.10 -1.81
C TYR A 152 -1.38 16.93 -3.10
N SER A 153 -0.22 16.87 -3.76
CA SER A 153 0.03 17.64 -5.00
C SER A 153 -0.34 16.89 -6.28
N GLN A 154 -0.37 15.55 -6.27
CA GLN A 154 -0.55 14.75 -7.50
C GLN A 154 -1.69 13.75 -7.37
N TYR A 155 -1.71 12.93 -6.32
CA TYR A 155 -2.68 11.84 -6.21
C TYR A 155 -4.09 12.34 -5.87
N ILE A 156 -4.25 13.14 -4.82
CA ILE A 156 -5.56 13.67 -4.42
C ILE A 156 -6.18 14.55 -5.52
N PRO A 157 -5.43 15.42 -6.21
CA PRO A 157 -5.96 16.19 -7.34
C PRO A 157 -6.39 15.35 -8.55
N SER A 158 -5.87 14.13 -8.74
CA SER A 158 -6.33 13.25 -9.81
C SER A 158 -7.64 12.52 -9.48
N LEU A 159 -8.06 12.56 -8.22
CA LEU A 159 -9.27 11.89 -7.72
C LEU A 159 -10.43 12.86 -7.48
N LEU A 160 -10.15 14.06 -6.97
CA LEU A 160 -11.17 15.02 -6.55
C LEU A 160 -11.29 16.17 -7.56
N SER A 161 -12.49 16.75 -7.66
CA SER A 161 -12.70 17.94 -8.46
C SER A 161 -12.01 19.16 -7.83
N ASP A 162 -11.68 20.15 -8.68
CA ASP A 162 -11.10 21.42 -8.23
C ASP A 162 -11.94 22.08 -7.14
N ASP A 163 -13.27 22.04 -7.22
CA ASP A 163 -14.15 22.61 -6.20
C ASP A 163 -13.92 22.00 -4.81
N LEU A 164 -13.79 20.66 -4.73
CA LEU A 164 -13.54 19.97 -3.46
C LEU A 164 -12.13 20.23 -2.95
N LEU A 165 -11.13 20.27 -3.84
CA LEU A 165 -9.74 20.59 -3.48
C LEU A 165 -9.63 21.98 -2.83
N HIS A 166 -10.33 22.97 -3.38
CA HIS A 166 -10.37 24.33 -2.83
C HIS A 166 -11.20 24.41 -1.56
N TYR A 167 -12.38 23.78 -1.53
CA TYR A 167 -13.27 23.78 -0.36
C TYR A 167 -12.56 23.23 0.89
N PHE A 168 -11.83 22.11 0.74
CA PHE A 168 -11.10 21.48 1.84
C PHE A 168 -9.65 21.98 2.01
N ASN A 169 -9.21 22.94 1.18
CA ASN A 169 -7.84 23.49 1.19
C ASN A 169 -6.75 22.40 1.18
N LEU A 170 -6.86 21.44 0.24
CA LEU A 170 -6.02 20.24 0.18
C LEU A 170 -4.72 20.43 -0.60
N LEU A 171 -4.58 21.53 -1.35
CA LEU A 171 -3.41 21.76 -2.20
C LEU A 171 -2.23 22.31 -1.39
N PRO A 172 -1.02 21.77 -1.58
CA PRO A 172 0.18 22.30 -0.94
C PRO A 172 0.45 23.76 -1.33
N LEU A 173 0.95 24.55 -0.37
CA LEU A 173 1.39 25.91 -0.63
C LEU A 173 2.62 25.92 -1.55
N LYS A 174 2.66 26.88 -2.49
CA LYS A 174 3.83 27.06 -3.37
C LYS A 174 5.07 27.55 -2.62
N LYS A 175 4.88 28.26 -1.49
CA LYS A 175 5.92 28.82 -0.62
C LYS A 175 5.41 28.93 0.81
N GLY A 176 6.32 28.89 1.78
CA GLY A 176 6.01 29.04 3.20
C GLY A 176 5.60 27.73 3.88
N PHE A 177 4.96 27.84 5.04
CA PHE A 177 4.54 26.70 5.86
C PHE A 177 3.03 26.72 6.03
N THR A 178 2.42 25.54 6.08
CA THR A 178 1.04 25.40 6.53
C THR A 178 0.97 25.69 8.03
N LYS A 179 -0.22 26.04 8.52
CA LYS A 179 -0.48 26.23 9.94
C LYS A 179 -0.93 24.91 10.55
N TYR A 180 -0.25 24.48 11.61
CA TYR A 180 -0.70 23.34 12.40
C TYR A 180 -1.87 23.78 13.29
N GLU A 181 -2.97 23.02 13.23
CA GLU A 181 -4.16 23.26 14.05
C GLU A 181 -4.21 22.20 15.17
N PRO A 182 -3.83 22.55 16.42
CA PRO A 182 -3.59 21.58 17.50
C PRO A 182 -4.86 20.92 18.04
N HIS A 183 -6.04 21.44 17.70
CA HIS A 183 -7.34 20.93 18.16
C HIS A 183 -8.06 20.09 17.10
N THR A 184 -7.43 19.85 15.95
CA THR A 184 -7.99 18.99 14.90
C THR A 184 -7.92 17.54 15.33
N ASP A 185 -9.05 16.85 15.28
CA ASP A 185 -9.08 15.39 15.40
C ASP A 185 -8.48 14.76 14.13
N VAL A 186 -7.38 14.04 14.31
CA VAL A 186 -6.65 13.37 13.24
C VAL A 186 -7.06 11.90 13.10
N SER A 187 -8.00 11.42 13.93
CA SER A 187 -8.46 10.05 13.85
C SER A 187 -9.14 9.76 12.53
N THR A 188 -8.71 8.68 11.90
CA THR A 188 -9.33 8.15 10.69
C THR A 188 -10.76 7.71 11.02
N ILE A 189 -11.73 8.30 10.32
CA ILE A 189 -13.13 7.95 10.49
C ILE A 189 -13.43 6.53 10.00
N GLN A 190 -14.41 5.89 10.63
CA GLN A 190 -14.69 4.47 10.43
C GLN A 190 -15.17 4.16 9.01
N GLU A 191 -15.91 5.09 8.42
CA GLU A 191 -16.50 5.07 7.08
C GLU A 191 -15.43 5.05 5.99
N PHE A 192 -14.32 5.75 6.20
CA PHE A 192 -13.22 5.80 5.25
C PHE A 192 -12.56 4.42 5.13
N VAL A 193 -12.25 3.77 6.25
CA VAL A 193 -11.53 2.48 6.23
C VAL A 193 -12.42 1.28 5.85
N THR A 194 -13.73 1.35 6.09
CA THR A 194 -14.67 0.26 5.80
C THR A 194 -15.29 0.37 4.41
N SER A 195 -15.44 1.58 3.87
CA SER A 195 -16.17 1.81 2.63
C SER A 195 -15.47 2.79 1.70
N ALA A 196 -15.41 4.09 2.02
CA ALA A 196 -15.05 5.12 1.04
C ALA A 196 -13.62 4.95 0.49
N GLY A 197 -12.64 4.66 1.34
CA GLY A 197 -11.25 4.42 0.96
C GLY A 197 -11.02 3.14 0.14
N ARG A 198 -12.07 2.35 -0.11
CA ARG A 198 -12.03 1.13 -0.93
C ARG A 198 -12.47 1.35 -2.37
N PHE A 199 -12.70 2.60 -2.78
CA PHE A 199 -13.03 2.96 -4.16
C PHE A 199 -12.00 2.40 -5.16
N GLY A 200 -10.72 2.30 -4.76
CA GLY A 200 -9.64 1.74 -5.57
C GLY A 200 -9.85 0.28 -5.99
N HIS A 201 -10.75 -0.48 -5.35
CA HIS A 201 -10.99 -1.87 -5.73
C HIS A 201 -11.61 -2.03 -7.13
N SER A 202 -12.38 -1.05 -7.64
CA SER A 202 -12.89 -1.10 -9.02
C SER A 202 -11.81 -0.71 -10.04
N GLN A 203 -10.73 -0.06 -9.58
CA GLN A 203 -9.63 0.36 -10.43
C GLN A 203 -8.61 -0.76 -10.71
N ILE A 204 -8.76 -1.90 -10.04
CA ILE A 204 -7.88 -3.06 -10.20
C ILE A 204 -8.07 -3.66 -11.59
N ASN A 205 -6.95 -3.82 -12.30
CA ASN A 205 -6.93 -4.47 -13.61
C ASN A 205 -6.98 -6.00 -13.46
N ASN A 206 -7.53 -6.70 -14.45
CA ASN A 206 -7.51 -8.17 -14.50
C ASN A 206 -6.16 -8.73 -14.98
N ARG A 207 -5.31 -7.89 -15.58
CA ARG A 207 -3.98 -8.24 -16.03
C ARG A 207 -2.91 -7.61 -15.15
N PHE A 208 -1.87 -8.38 -14.89
CA PHE A 208 -0.69 -7.94 -14.18
C PHE A 208 0.52 -8.00 -15.13
N HIS A 209 1.07 -6.84 -15.47
CA HIS A 209 2.16 -6.73 -16.43
C HIS A 209 3.52 -6.62 -15.75
N VAL A 210 4.49 -7.36 -16.27
CA VAL A 210 5.92 -7.18 -16.00
C VAL A 210 6.57 -6.78 -17.32
N LYS A 211 7.08 -5.55 -17.39
CA LYS A 211 7.65 -4.97 -18.61
C LYS A 211 9.16 -4.84 -18.47
N ASN A 212 9.91 -5.56 -19.29
CA ASN A 212 11.37 -5.55 -19.27
C ASN A 212 11.95 -4.97 -20.55
N ASP A 213 13.14 -4.40 -20.44
CA ASP A 213 13.91 -3.92 -21.59
C ASP A 213 14.62 -5.11 -22.26
N PRO A 214 14.72 -5.15 -23.61
CA PRO A 214 15.45 -6.19 -24.31
C PRO A 214 16.90 -6.32 -23.82
N PRO A 215 17.46 -7.55 -23.73
CA PRO A 215 16.93 -8.80 -24.25
C PRO A 215 16.00 -9.56 -23.29
N MET A 216 15.61 -8.98 -22.15
CA MET A 216 14.79 -9.69 -21.17
C MET A 216 13.31 -9.71 -21.55
N ASP A 217 12.67 -10.87 -21.43
CA ASP A 217 11.27 -11.06 -21.81
C ASP A 217 10.31 -10.28 -20.90
N SER A 218 9.21 -9.80 -21.47
CA SER A 218 8.08 -9.23 -20.73
C SER A 218 6.99 -10.27 -20.51
N PHE A 219 6.30 -10.20 -19.36
CA PHE A 219 5.30 -11.18 -18.95
C PHE A 219 3.97 -10.53 -18.65
N THR A 220 2.88 -11.30 -18.78
CA THR A 220 1.54 -10.89 -18.40
C THR A 220 0.85 -12.03 -17.68
N TYR A 221 0.35 -11.76 -16.48
CA TYR A 221 -0.37 -12.70 -15.64
C TYR A 221 -1.82 -12.23 -15.47
N LEU A 222 -2.70 -13.13 -15.03
CA LEU A 222 -3.97 -12.70 -14.47
C LEU A 222 -3.73 -12.21 -13.04
N MET A 223 -4.50 -11.21 -12.60
CA MET A 223 -4.35 -10.67 -11.24
C MET A 223 -4.58 -11.75 -10.17
N ARG A 224 -5.49 -12.71 -10.43
CA ARG A 224 -5.77 -13.82 -9.49
C ARG A 224 -4.56 -14.72 -9.22
N ASP A 225 -3.62 -14.78 -10.16
CA ASP A 225 -2.50 -15.73 -10.13
C ASP A 225 -1.28 -15.17 -9.38
N VAL A 226 -1.27 -13.87 -9.07
CA VAL A 226 -0.11 -13.18 -8.45
C VAL A 226 -0.33 -12.81 -6.99
N PHE A 227 -1.51 -13.08 -6.43
CA PHE A 227 -1.74 -12.82 -5.00
C PHE A 227 -0.85 -13.70 -4.13
N PHE A 228 -0.18 -13.08 -3.16
CA PHE A 228 0.75 -13.75 -2.23
C PHE A 228 1.90 -14.52 -2.88
N ASP A 229 2.21 -14.29 -4.15
CA ASP A 229 3.33 -14.92 -4.84
C ASP A 229 4.48 -13.91 -5.00
N MET A 230 5.52 -14.03 -4.15
CA MET A 230 6.68 -13.14 -4.17
C MET A 230 7.79 -13.59 -5.14
N THR A 231 7.58 -14.66 -5.92
CA THR A 231 8.59 -15.24 -6.82
C THR A 231 9.16 -14.19 -7.78
N LEU A 232 8.31 -13.35 -8.37
CA LEU A 232 8.76 -12.30 -9.30
C LEU A 232 9.74 -11.32 -8.66
N ILE A 233 9.55 -10.97 -7.38
CA ILE A 233 10.45 -10.06 -6.66
C ILE A 233 11.83 -10.71 -6.49
N TYR A 234 11.89 -11.97 -6.05
CA TYR A 234 13.15 -12.70 -5.93
C TYR A 234 13.85 -12.94 -7.27
N LEU A 235 13.09 -13.09 -8.35
CA LEU A 235 13.62 -13.24 -9.71
C LEU A 235 14.07 -11.91 -10.36
N GLY A 236 14.21 -10.84 -9.57
CA GLY A 236 14.73 -9.56 -10.04
C GLY A 236 13.75 -8.74 -10.88
N GLN A 237 12.45 -9.03 -10.82
CA GLN A 237 11.43 -8.35 -11.64
C GLN A 237 10.88 -7.07 -11.01
N THR A 238 11.46 -6.58 -9.90
CA THR A 238 10.97 -5.37 -9.20
C THR A 238 10.83 -4.19 -10.17
N ASP A 239 11.86 -3.90 -10.95
CA ASP A 239 11.84 -2.79 -11.91
C ASP A 239 10.87 -3.05 -13.06
N GLY A 240 10.74 -4.30 -13.50
CA GLY A 240 9.78 -4.69 -14.53
C GLY A 240 8.32 -4.55 -14.09
N ILE A 241 8.04 -4.82 -12.82
CA ILE A 241 6.73 -4.59 -12.19
C ILE A 241 6.42 -3.10 -12.12
N ILE A 242 7.38 -2.26 -11.68
CA ILE A 242 7.20 -0.80 -11.65
C ILE A 242 6.94 -0.26 -13.07
N ARG A 243 7.70 -0.72 -14.07
CA ARG A 243 7.43 -0.38 -15.48
C ARG A 243 6.03 -0.83 -15.93
N GLY A 244 5.56 -1.99 -15.46
CA GLY A 244 4.19 -2.45 -15.65
C GLY A 244 3.15 -1.47 -15.12
N LEU A 245 3.29 -1.05 -13.86
CA LEU A 245 2.37 -0.11 -13.18
C LEU A 245 2.26 1.24 -13.89
N ILE A 246 3.35 1.75 -14.45
CA ILE A 246 3.34 3.03 -15.19
C ILE A 246 2.87 2.86 -16.65
N SER A 247 2.84 1.64 -17.17
CA SER A 247 2.52 1.38 -18.59
C SER A 247 1.03 1.23 -18.88
N GLU A 248 0.21 1.07 -17.85
CA GLU A 248 -1.22 0.83 -18.01
C GLU A 248 -2.05 1.78 -17.14
N LEU A 249 -3.21 2.19 -17.66
CA LEU A 249 -4.16 2.99 -16.92
C LEU A 249 -4.93 2.12 -15.92
N ALA A 250 -5.17 2.69 -14.74
CA ALA A 250 -6.12 2.12 -13.80
C ALA A 250 -7.53 2.09 -14.41
N PHE A 251 -8.36 1.12 -14.01
CA PHE A 251 -9.77 1.12 -14.38
C PHE A 251 -10.53 2.26 -13.70
N ALA A 252 -11.72 2.56 -14.25
CA ALA A 252 -12.56 3.63 -13.73
C ALA A 252 -13.08 3.30 -12.32
N VAL A 253 -13.40 4.35 -11.57
CA VAL A 253 -14.16 4.21 -10.33
C VAL A 253 -15.63 4.04 -10.67
N ASP A 254 -16.11 2.80 -10.66
CA ASP A 254 -17.45 2.46 -11.14
C ASP A 254 -18.00 1.21 -10.39
N PRO A 255 -19.26 0.77 -10.63
CA PRO A 255 -19.85 -0.36 -9.90
C PRO A 255 -19.41 -1.73 -10.44
N TYR A 256 -18.48 -1.77 -11.39
CA TYR A 256 -17.96 -2.99 -12.01
C TYR A 256 -16.59 -3.35 -11.42
N PHE A 257 -16.35 -4.65 -11.35
CA PHE A 257 -15.12 -5.20 -10.78
C PHE A 257 -14.69 -6.39 -11.58
N VAL A 258 -13.37 -6.56 -11.72
CA VAL A 258 -12.82 -7.70 -12.44
C VAL A 258 -13.09 -9.00 -11.69
N THR A 259 -13.32 -10.07 -12.46
CA THR A 259 -13.61 -11.40 -11.93
C THR A 259 -12.51 -11.91 -10.98
N ASP A 260 -11.27 -11.49 -11.19
CA ASP A 260 -10.10 -11.87 -10.38
C ASP A 260 -10.22 -11.47 -8.90
N VAL A 261 -10.89 -10.35 -8.60
CA VAL A 261 -11.16 -9.92 -7.20
C VAL A 261 -12.59 -10.22 -6.75
N LYS A 262 -13.51 -10.42 -7.69
CA LYS A 262 -14.93 -10.68 -7.41
C LYS A 262 -15.20 -12.16 -7.09
N ASP A 263 -14.56 -13.09 -7.79
CA ASP A 263 -14.87 -14.53 -7.66
C ASP A 263 -13.63 -15.37 -7.26
N TYR A 264 -12.43 -14.81 -7.43
CA TYR A 264 -11.16 -15.55 -7.32
C TYR A 264 -10.12 -14.89 -6.42
N MET A 265 -10.50 -13.90 -5.59
CA MET A 265 -9.54 -13.25 -4.71
C MET A 265 -8.96 -14.29 -3.75
N TYR A 266 -7.64 -14.40 -3.71
CA TYR A 266 -6.91 -15.35 -2.85
C TYR A 266 -7.34 -16.80 -3.02
N GLN A 267 -7.73 -17.18 -4.24
CA GLN A 267 -8.06 -18.56 -4.55
C GLN A 267 -6.87 -19.49 -4.26
N HIS A 268 -7.09 -20.50 -3.42
CA HIS A 268 -6.15 -21.61 -3.30
C HIS A 268 -6.22 -22.50 -4.54
N ARG A 269 -5.07 -22.99 -5.04
CA ARG A 269 -5.00 -23.90 -6.21
C ARG A 269 -5.88 -25.15 -6.08
N ASN A 270 -6.12 -25.62 -4.86
CA ASN A 270 -6.96 -26.80 -4.58
C ASN A 270 -8.46 -26.48 -4.48
N ARG A 271 -8.87 -25.23 -4.70
CA ARG A 271 -10.26 -24.79 -4.64
C ARG A 271 -10.71 -24.23 -5.99
N THR A 272 -11.97 -24.46 -6.32
CA THR A 272 -12.59 -23.97 -7.56
C THR A 272 -13.07 -22.52 -7.47
N SER A 273 -13.07 -21.92 -6.27
CA SER A 273 -13.46 -20.53 -6.01
C SER A 273 -12.53 -19.85 -5.01
N GLY A 274 -12.46 -18.52 -5.10
CA GLY A 274 -11.80 -17.65 -4.12
C GLY A 274 -12.81 -16.90 -3.26
N LEU A 275 -12.33 -15.83 -2.63
CA LEU A 275 -13.15 -14.87 -1.90
C LEU A 275 -13.77 -13.84 -2.85
N ASP A 276 -14.91 -13.29 -2.44
CA ASP A 276 -15.56 -12.15 -3.09
C ASP A 276 -15.24 -10.87 -2.33
N LEU A 277 -14.36 -10.03 -2.89
CA LEU A 277 -13.96 -8.76 -2.28
C LEU A 277 -15.14 -7.79 -2.10
N MET A 278 -16.12 -7.80 -2.99
CA MET A 278 -17.26 -6.89 -2.96
C MET A 278 -18.27 -7.35 -1.93
N GLY A 279 -18.54 -8.65 -1.88
CA GLY A 279 -19.30 -9.27 -0.79
C GLY A 279 -18.66 -8.98 0.57
N LEU A 280 -17.33 -9.11 0.68
CA LEU A 280 -16.58 -8.78 1.90
C LEU A 280 -16.69 -7.30 2.27
N ASN A 281 -16.61 -6.39 1.30
CA ASN A 281 -16.77 -4.95 1.56
C ASN A 281 -18.18 -4.64 2.11
N ILE A 282 -19.23 -5.21 1.51
CA ILE A 282 -20.62 -5.04 1.99
C ILE A 282 -20.77 -5.58 3.41
N MET A 283 -20.27 -6.79 3.66
CA MET A 283 -20.33 -7.42 4.97
C MET A 283 -19.52 -6.63 6.01
N ARG A 284 -18.36 -6.09 5.64
CA ARG A 284 -17.53 -5.24 6.51
C ARG A 284 -18.24 -3.94 6.88
N GLY A 285 -18.95 -3.31 5.94
CA GLY A 285 -19.77 -2.14 6.23
C GLY A 285 -20.85 -2.44 7.27
N ARG A 286 -21.54 -3.59 7.13
CA ARG A 286 -22.56 -4.05 8.10
C ARG A 286 -21.97 -4.37 9.47
N ASP A 287 -20.85 -5.09 9.50
CA ASP A 287 -20.10 -5.46 10.71
C ASP A 287 -19.69 -4.22 11.52
N HIS A 288 -19.24 -3.17 10.82
CA HIS A 288 -18.84 -1.91 11.45
C HIS A 288 -20.00 -0.93 11.68
N GLY A 289 -21.23 -1.30 11.33
CA GLY A 289 -22.43 -0.48 11.58
C GLY A 289 -22.43 0.87 10.89
N ILE A 290 -21.79 1.02 9.72
CA ILE A 290 -21.77 2.30 9.03
C ILE A 290 -23.17 2.66 8.49
N PRO A 291 -23.56 3.95 8.52
CA PRO A 291 -24.82 4.38 7.94
C PRO A 291 -24.99 4.03 6.46
N GLY A 292 -26.24 3.93 6.01
CA GLY A 292 -26.57 3.71 4.61
C GLY A 292 -26.35 4.95 3.73
N TYR A 293 -26.34 4.76 2.41
CA TYR A 293 -26.05 5.81 1.43
C TYR A 293 -26.86 7.10 1.61
N VAL A 294 -28.17 6.98 1.92
CA VAL A 294 -29.07 8.14 2.10
C VAL A 294 -28.65 9.05 3.27
N HIS A 295 -28.02 8.49 4.30
CA HIS A 295 -27.51 9.27 5.43
C HIS A 295 -26.41 10.22 4.97
N TYR A 296 -25.49 9.76 4.12
CA TYR A 296 -24.40 10.60 3.63
C TYR A 296 -24.86 11.66 2.64
N LEU A 297 -25.94 11.42 1.89
CA LEU A 297 -26.53 12.46 1.05
C LEU A 297 -27.08 13.62 1.87
N ASP A 298 -27.73 13.32 3.01
CA ASP A 298 -28.19 14.36 3.93
C ASP A 298 -27.01 15.00 4.69
N TYR A 299 -26.10 14.19 5.24
CA TYR A 299 -24.97 14.67 6.02
C TYR A 299 -24.00 15.55 5.21
N CYS A 300 -23.64 15.13 4.00
CA CYS A 300 -22.66 15.86 3.18
C CYS A 300 -23.28 16.99 2.35
N PHE A 301 -24.56 16.85 1.93
CA PHE A 301 -25.17 17.75 0.95
C PHE A 301 -26.53 18.33 1.38
N GLY A 302 -27.03 18.00 2.57
CA GLY A 302 -28.38 18.37 3.02
C GLY A 302 -29.50 17.78 2.16
N TYR A 303 -29.21 16.73 1.38
CA TYR A 303 -30.14 16.16 0.42
C TYR A 303 -30.99 15.06 1.05
N LYS A 304 -32.22 15.41 1.41
CA LYS A 304 -33.18 14.48 2.02
C LYS A 304 -33.82 13.59 0.97
N VAL A 305 -33.60 12.28 1.13
CA VAL A 305 -34.19 11.23 0.28
C VAL A 305 -35.44 10.70 0.97
N THR A 306 -36.57 10.80 0.29
CA THR A 306 -37.88 10.31 0.76
C THR A 306 -38.45 9.21 -0.12
N SER A 307 -37.95 9.09 -1.35
CA SER A 307 -38.34 8.08 -2.32
C SER A 307 -37.15 7.63 -3.17
N TRP A 308 -37.28 6.48 -3.83
CA TRP A 308 -36.31 6.00 -4.83
C TRP A 308 -36.11 6.99 -5.98
N GLY A 309 -37.15 7.76 -6.32
CA GLY A 309 -37.08 8.78 -7.37
C GLY A 309 -36.03 9.85 -7.08
N ASP A 310 -35.85 10.21 -5.81
CA ASP A 310 -34.91 11.24 -5.38
C ASP A 310 -33.45 10.82 -5.64
N LEU A 311 -33.18 9.52 -5.72
CA LEU A 311 -31.83 8.99 -5.94
C LEU A 311 -31.40 9.02 -7.41
N HIS A 312 -32.31 9.27 -8.37
CA HIS A 312 -31.95 9.36 -9.80
C HIS A 312 -30.99 10.50 -10.11
N LYS A 313 -30.88 11.50 -9.22
CA LYS A 313 -29.87 12.56 -9.31
C LYS A 313 -28.44 12.03 -9.22
N TYR A 314 -28.21 10.95 -8.48
CA TYR A 314 -26.87 10.45 -8.14
C TYR A 314 -26.58 9.04 -8.67
N ILE A 315 -27.62 8.23 -8.90
CA ILE A 315 -27.48 6.85 -9.34
C ILE A 315 -28.18 6.68 -10.70
N PRO A 316 -27.49 6.17 -11.73
CA PRO A 316 -28.11 5.96 -13.03
C PRO A 316 -29.27 4.96 -12.97
N ALA A 317 -30.26 5.13 -13.84
CA ALA A 317 -31.53 4.39 -13.79
C ALA A 317 -31.35 2.85 -13.78
N LYS A 318 -30.39 2.33 -14.56
CA LYS A 318 -30.11 0.88 -14.61
C LYS A 318 -29.64 0.36 -13.25
N GLN A 319 -28.69 1.04 -12.62
CA GLN A 319 -28.18 0.68 -11.29
C GLN A 319 -29.27 0.82 -10.23
N MET A 320 -30.16 1.81 -10.38
CA MET A 320 -31.31 1.99 -9.48
C MET A 320 -32.22 0.77 -9.49
N SER A 321 -32.62 0.29 -10.66
CA SER A 321 -33.50 -0.88 -10.78
C SER A 321 -32.89 -2.13 -10.17
N LEU A 322 -31.56 -2.31 -10.28
CA LEU A 322 -30.86 -3.41 -9.63
C LEU A 322 -30.87 -3.26 -8.11
N LEU A 323 -30.59 -2.06 -7.59
CA LEU A 323 -30.59 -1.80 -6.15
C LEU A 323 -31.99 -2.00 -5.54
N GLN A 324 -33.05 -1.54 -6.21
CA GLN A 324 -34.44 -1.77 -5.80
C GLN A 324 -34.83 -3.25 -5.72
N SER A 325 -34.16 -4.12 -6.47
CA SER A 325 -34.44 -5.56 -6.39
C SER A 325 -33.89 -6.22 -5.12
N VAL A 326 -32.96 -5.54 -4.42
CA VAL A 326 -32.25 -6.08 -3.25
C VAL A 326 -32.50 -5.27 -1.97
N TYR A 327 -32.53 -3.94 -2.09
CA TYR A 327 -32.79 -2.99 -1.00
C TYR A 327 -34.22 -2.47 -1.12
N LYS A 328 -34.92 -2.34 0.01
CA LYS A 328 -36.33 -1.93 0.07
C LYS A 328 -36.47 -0.45 0.36
#